data_AF-A0A2A2Q0A8-F1
#
_entry.id   AF-A0A2A2Q0A8-F1
#
_cell.length_a   1.000
_cell.length_b   1.000
_cell.length_c   1.000
_cell.angle_alpha   90.00
_cell.angle_beta   90.00
_cell.angle_gamma   90.00
#
_symmetry.space_group_name_H-M   'P 1'
#
loop_
_entity.id
_entity.type
_entity.pdbx_description
1 polymer ?
#
loop_
_entity_poly.entity_id
_entity_poly.type
_entity_poly.pdbx_seq_one_letter_code
_entity_poly.pdbx_strand_id
1 'polypeptide(L)'
;MIPRLILPLLALICVASAEDKFVPDIVANVTRPWPGKDFWANPAEDWIVSKGRFENTFSGGNRNIVLLTAEVTAEKASFNARLLLDQISFELFGEGFVGFQAGLRGTSGDYRETAVLGSEFAAGIDFTGRPFIGNVKGDGPPLPLPLRGIVLELKGEPVDGENYKLTLLVQDATGKILRNVTASAHQSWLPGLISMTASSQAAPPTDLAAPRPLGFVPLSQKREGEGRFGFSELELSGTKIKLHPERA
;
A
#
# COMPACT_ATOMS: atom_id res chain seq x y z
N MET A 1 -6.66 -68.43 5.32
CA MET A 1 -6.32 -67.31 6.24
C MET A 1 -5.46 -66.32 5.46
N ILE A 2 -6.03 -65.19 5.04
CA ILE A 2 -5.31 -64.14 4.30
C ILE A 2 -5.00 -63.03 5.30
N PRO A 3 -3.73 -62.61 5.49
CA PRO A 3 -3.41 -61.55 6.43
C PRO A 3 -3.81 -60.20 5.82
N ARG A 4 -4.63 -59.43 6.53
CA ARG A 4 -4.94 -58.05 6.18
C ARG A 4 -3.74 -57.18 6.52
N LEU A 5 -3.09 -56.65 5.48
CA LEU A 5 -2.11 -55.58 5.59
C LEU A 5 -2.84 -54.30 6.03
N ILE A 6 -2.58 -53.83 7.24
CA ILE A 6 -3.07 -52.53 7.72
C ILE A 6 -2.06 -51.48 7.25
N LEU A 7 -2.45 -50.67 6.27
CA LEU A 7 -1.68 -49.53 5.80
C LEU A 7 -1.85 -48.38 6.80
N PRO A 8 -0.77 -47.78 7.35
CA PRO A 8 -0.92 -46.64 8.25
C PRO A 8 -1.31 -45.40 7.45
N LEU A 9 -2.46 -44.82 7.80
CA LEU A 9 -2.91 -43.54 7.28
C LEU A 9 -2.04 -42.45 7.93
N LEU A 10 -1.05 -41.95 7.18
CA LEU A 10 -0.26 -40.78 7.59
C LEU A 10 -1.18 -39.55 7.53
N ALA A 11 -1.65 -39.08 8.70
CA ALA A 11 -2.39 -37.84 8.80
C ALA A 11 -1.43 -36.66 8.55
N LEU A 12 -1.56 -36.03 7.38
CA LEU A 12 -0.86 -34.80 7.05
C LEU A 12 -1.46 -33.68 7.92
N ILE A 13 -0.77 -33.34 9.02
CA ILE A 13 -1.13 -32.19 9.85
C ILE A 13 -0.79 -30.94 9.03
N CYS A 14 -1.79 -30.37 8.36
CA CYS A 14 -1.70 -29.04 7.78
C CYS A 14 -1.65 -28.03 8.93
N VAL A 15 -0.44 -27.61 9.32
CA VAL A 15 -0.26 -26.46 10.19
C VAL A 15 -0.65 -25.23 9.37
N ALA A 16 -1.87 -24.72 9.57
CA ALA A 16 -2.22 -23.40 9.08
C ALA A 16 -1.34 -22.40 9.81
N SER A 17 -0.37 -21.80 9.10
CA SER A 17 0.37 -20.65 9.65
C SER A 17 -0.65 -19.54 9.93
N ALA A 18 -0.62 -18.97 11.13
CA ALA A 18 -1.37 -17.75 11.38
C ALA A 18 -0.91 -16.68 10.38
N GLU A 19 -1.85 -16.04 9.70
CA GLU A 19 -1.56 -14.89 8.85
C GLU A 19 -1.26 -13.70 9.76
N ASP A 20 -0.11 -13.07 9.58
CA ASP A 20 0.17 -11.78 10.21
C ASP A 20 -0.81 -10.75 9.66
N LYS A 21 -1.44 -10.01 10.56
CA LYS A 21 -2.40 -8.95 10.24
C LYS A 21 -2.08 -7.70 11.05
N PHE A 22 -1.91 -6.58 10.36
CA PHE A 22 -1.78 -5.27 10.96
C PHE A 22 -3.07 -4.47 10.73
N VAL A 23 -3.63 -3.93 11.81
CA VAL A 23 -4.67 -2.91 11.80
C VAL A 23 -4.26 -1.82 12.78
N PRO A 24 -4.28 -0.53 12.39
CA PRO A 24 -3.93 0.56 13.29
C PRO A 24 -4.86 0.62 14.51
N ASP A 25 -4.28 0.80 15.70
CA ASP A 25 -5.06 1.13 16.90
C ASP A 25 -5.32 2.65 16.93
N ILE A 26 -6.38 3.08 16.22
CA ILE A 26 -6.82 4.47 16.19
C ILE A 26 -8.14 4.59 16.94
N VAL A 27 -8.12 5.35 18.02
CA VAL A 27 -9.32 5.70 18.78
C VAL A 27 -10.32 6.44 17.89
N ALA A 28 -11.57 5.96 17.86
CA ALA A 28 -12.65 6.62 17.14
C ALA A 28 -12.84 8.07 17.62
N ASN A 29 -13.17 8.98 16.69
CA ASN A 29 -13.43 10.41 16.96
C ASN A 29 -12.25 11.18 17.60
N VAL A 30 -11.03 10.64 17.62
CA VAL A 30 -9.86 11.40 18.08
C VAL A 30 -9.41 12.41 17.02
N THR A 31 -8.99 13.60 17.47
CA THR A 31 -8.31 14.58 16.61
C THR A 31 -6.97 14.97 17.24
N ARG A 32 -5.87 14.78 16.52
CA ARG A 32 -4.50 15.09 16.97
C ARG A 32 -3.53 15.23 15.79
N PRO A 33 -2.45 16.02 15.90
CA PRO A 33 -1.46 16.14 14.82
C PRO A 33 -0.68 14.85 14.53
N TRP A 34 -0.35 14.09 15.58
CA TRP A 34 0.53 12.93 15.46
C TRP A 34 -0.24 11.64 15.08
N PRO A 35 0.17 10.89 14.02
CA PRO A 35 -0.52 9.68 13.56
C PRO A 35 -0.47 8.51 14.55
N GLY A 36 0.57 8.44 15.40
CA GLY A 36 0.79 7.34 16.33
C GLY A 36 2.15 6.68 16.13
N LYS A 37 2.48 5.80 17.07
CA LYS A 37 3.80 5.14 17.19
C LYS A 37 4.15 4.25 16.00
N ASP A 38 3.14 3.70 15.34
CA ASP A 38 3.33 2.79 14.22
C ASP A 38 3.69 3.51 12.91
N PHE A 39 3.70 4.85 12.91
CA PHE A 39 3.72 5.64 11.68
C PHE A 39 4.78 6.74 11.67
N TRP A 40 5.28 7.02 10.48
CA TRP A 40 6.05 8.21 10.17
C TRP A 40 5.37 9.02 9.06
N ALA A 41 5.03 10.27 9.34
CA ALA A 41 4.37 11.17 8.40
C ALA A 41 5.40 12.07 7.70
N ASN A 42 5.26 12.24 6.38
CA ASN A 42 6.18 12.99 5.55
C ASN A 42 5.45 14.06 4.72
N PRO A 43 5.80 15.36 4.88
CA PRO A 43 6.35 15.96 6.11
C PRO A 43 5.35 15.84 7.27
N ALA A 44 5.82 15.72 8.51
CA ALA A 44 4.94 15.44 9.66
C ALA A 44 3.90 16.54 9.92
N GLU A 45 4.23 17.80 9.63
CA GLU A 45 3.37 18.96 9.80
C GLU A 45 2.20 19.03 8.80
N ASP A 46 2.26 18.24 7.72
CA ASP A 46 1.26 18.25 6.66
C ASP A 46 0.16 17.21 6.89
N TRP A 47 0.11 16.60 8.08
CA TRP A 47 -0.83 15.55 8.44
C TRP A 47 -1.53 15.82 9.77
N ILE A 48 -2.75 15.27 9.88
CA ILE A 48 -3.53 15.23 11.11
C ILE A 48 -4.30 13.90 11.17
N VAL A 49 -4.49 13.36 12.37
CA VAL A 49 -5.60 12.44 12.61
C VAL A 49 -6.80 13.30 12.95
N SER A 50 -7.86 13.24 12.14
CA SER A 50 -9.07 14.03 12.30
C SER A 50 -10.25 13.08 12.37
N LYS A 51 -10.99 13.10 13.48
CA LYS A 51 -12.12 12.17 13.74
C LYS A 51 -11.78 10.70 13.49
N GLY A 52 -10.56 10.27 13.83
CA GLY A 52 -10.10 8.89 13.66
C GLY A 52 -9.66 8.49 12.25
N ARG A 53 -9.53 9.44 11.30
CA ARG A 53 -8.93 9.20 9.97
C ARG A 53 -7.67 10.04 9.78
N PHE A 54 -6.70 9.53 9.02
CA PHE A 54 -5.53 10.32 8.63
C PHE A 54 -5.92 11.27 7.51
N GLU A 55 -5.55 12.55 7.59
CA GLU A 55 -5.81 13.53 6.55
C GLU A 55 -4.55 14.34 6.28
N ASN A 56 -4.21 14.58 5.01
CA ASN A 56 -3.21 15.60 4.70
C ASN A 56 -3.87 16.99 4.77
N THR A 57 -3.29 17.87 5.57
CA THR A 57 -3.75 19.25 5.78
C THR A 57 -3.26 20.19 4.70
N PHE A 58 -2.11 19.87 4.09
CA PHE A 58 -1.52 20.57 2.95
C PHE A 58 -1.31 19.63 1.76
N SER A 59 -1.48 20.17 0.56
CA SER A 59 -1.17 19.52 -0.71
C SER A 59 0.33 19.65 -1.03
N GLY A 60 0.89 18.68 -1.74
CA GLY A 60 2.27 18.72 -2.21
C GLY A 60 2.70 17.38 -2.81
N GLY A 61 3.89 17.37 -3.42
CA GLY A 61 4.48 16.11 -3.88
C GLY A 61 4.80 15.17 -2.72
N ASN A 62 4.66 13.86 -2.93
CA ASN A 62 5.08 12.82 -1.98
C ASN A 62 4.62 13.03 -0.53
N ARG A 63 3.35 13.43 -0.32
CA ARG A 63 2.77 13.35 1.02
C ARG A 63 2.45 11.91 1.30
N ASN A 64 3.12 11.32 2.28
CA ASN A 64 2.85 9.96 2.68
C ASN A 64 2.89 9.78 4.21
N ILE A 65 2.23 8.72 4.67
CA ILE A 65 2.40 8.17 6.02
C ILE A 65 2.91 6.74 5.86
N VAL A 66 4.17 6.52 6.24
CA VAL A 66 4.84 5.24 6.21
C VAL A 66 4.47 4.43 7.46
N LEU A 67 4.13 3.16 7.26
CA LEU A 67 3.97 2.19 8.34
C LEU A 67 5.34 1.62 8.74
N LEU A 68 5.72 1.80 10.00
CA LEU A 68 7.03 1.40 10.52
C LEU A 68 7.04 -0.02 11.08
N THR A 69 5.91 -0.46 11.62
CA THR A 69 5.78 -1.67 12.46
C THR A 69 5.23 -2.88 11.72
N ALA A 70 5.11 -2.80 10.39
CA ALA A 70 4.87 -3.96 9.54
C ALA A 70 5.52 -3.75 8.18
N GLU A 71 5.99 -4.83 7.57
CA GLU A 71 6.65 -4.79 6.25
C GLU A 71 6.29 -6.00 5.41
N VAL A 72 6.46 -5.85 4.10
CA VAL A 72 6.41 -6.96 3.15
C VAL A 72 7.79 -7.61 3.11
N THR A 73 7.86 -8.92 3.35
CA THR A 73 9.13 -9.65 3.40
C THR A 73 9.59 -10.13 2.03
N ALA A 74 10.79 -10.69 1.95
CA ALA A 74 11.30 -11.37 0.76
C ALA A 74 10.70 -12.77 0.54
N GLU A 75 9.90 -13.29 1.46
CA GLU A 75 9.34 -14.64 1.37
C GLU A 75 8.41 -14.80 0.16
N LYS A 76 8.47 -15.94 -0.53
CA LYS A 76 7.58 -16.22 -1.66
C LYS A 76 6.17 -16.59 -1.17
N ALA A 77 5.44 -15.59 -0.71
CA ALA A 77 4.12 -15.67 -0.11
C ALA A 77 3.19 -14.58 -0.66
N SER A 78 1.90 -14.61 -0.34
CA SER A 78 0.95 -13.57 -0.74
C SER A 78 0.85 -12.43 0.28
N PHE A 79 0.42 -11.26 -0.18
CA PHE A 79 0.05 -10.14 0.70
C PHE A 79 -1.21 -9.43 0.22
N ASN A 80 -1.84 -8.72 1.14
CA ASN A 80 -2.95 -7.82 0.94
C ASN A 80 -2.69 -6.51 1.68
N ALA A 81 -2.91 -5.39 1.00
CA ALA A 81 -2.97 -4.06 1.59
C ALA A 81 -4.30 -3.40 1.23
N ARG A 82 -5.07 -2.97 2.21
CA ARG A 82 -6.38 -2.35 2.04
C ARG A 82 -6.43 -1.00 2.74
N LEU A 83 -7.09 -0.02 2.13
CA LEU A 83 -7.49 1.23 2.77
C LEU A 83 -8.79 1.77 2.18
N LEU A 84 -9.49 2.60 2.96
CA LEU A 84 -10.57 3.46 2.48
C LEU A 84 -10.03 4.88 2.31
N LEU A 85 -10.35 5.52 1.19
CA LEU A 85 -10.01 6.91 0.92
C LEU A 85 -11.22 7.78 0.59
N ASP A 86 -11.11 9.05 0.99
CA ASP A 86 -12.06 10.11 0.69
C ASP A 86 -11.33 11.36 0.20
N GLN A 87 -11.72 11.90 -0.94
CA GLN A 87 -11.24 13.20 -1.40
C GLN A 87 -11.79 14.31 -0.51
N ILE A 88 -10.91 15.12 0.06
CA ILE A 88 -11.26 16.28 0.89
C ILE A 88 -11.35 17.54 0.04
N SER A 89 -10.42 17.71 -0.90
CA SER A 89 -10.41 18.85 -1.82
C SER A 89 -11.67 18.88 -2.68
N PHE A 90 -12.17 20.08 -2.97
CA PHE A 90 -13.29 20.26 -3.91
C PHE A 90 -12.87 19.90 -5.33
N GLU A 91 -11.70 20.38 -5.75
CA GLU A 91 -11.06 20.08 -7.03
C GLU A 91 -9.65 19.51 -6.81
N LEU A 92 -9.15 18.78 -7.79
CA LEU A 92 -7.79 18.28 -7.82
C LEU A 92 -6.98 19.09 -8.83
N PHE A 93 -5.77 19.49 -8.46
CA PHE A 93 -4.86 20.24 -9.32
C PHE A 93 -3.47 19.60 -9.32
N GLY A 94 -2.89 19.47 -10.51
CA GLY A 94 -1.62 18.78 -10.75
C GLY A 94 -1.83 17.44 -11.45
N GLU A 95 -0.74 16.67 -11.54
CA GLU A 95 -0.72 15.34 -12.17
C GLU A 95 -0.69 14.22 -11.12
N GLY A 96 -1.24 14.53 -9.94
CA GLY A 96 -1.10 13.75 -8.72
C GLY A 96 -1.76 12.38 -8.71
N PHE A 97 -1.60 11.70 -7.57
CA PHE A 97 -2.23 10.42 -7.30
C PHE A 97 -2.49 10.20 -5.80
N VAL A 98 -3.38 9.27 -5.51
CA VAL A 98 -3.70 8.80 -4.16
C VAL A 98 -3.70 7.28 -4.11
N GLY A 99 -3.18 6.69 -3.03
CA GLY A 99 -3.19 5.24 -2.83
C GLY A 99 -2.05 4.75 -1.96
N PHE A 100 -1.31 3.75 -2.46
CA PHE A 100 -0.17 3.14 -1.79
C PHE A 100 1.14 3.52 -2.46
N GLN A 101 2.20 3.63 -1.65
CA GLN A 101 3.56 3.33 -2.08
C GLN A 101 4.00 2.05 -1.38
N ALA A 102 4.55 1.10 -2.11
CA ALA A 102 4.91 -0.21 -1.58
C ALA A 102 6.34 -0.62 -1.96
N GLY A 103 6.88 -1.55 -1.17
CA GLY A 103 8.27 -1.98 -1.28
C GLY A 103 9.23 -0.83 -0.99
N LEU A 104 8.89 0.06 -0.06
CA LEU A 104 9.78 1.15 0.34
C LEU A 104 11.06 0.54 0.90
N ARG A 105 12.19 0.84 0.27
CA ARG A 105 13.50 0.34 0.70
C ARG A 105 14.57 1.41 0.54
N GLY A 106 15.26 1.71 1.63
CA GLY A 106 16.46 2.52 1.67
C GLY A 106 17.73 1.74 1.33
N THR A 107 18.87 2.42 1.38
CA THR A 107 20.18 1.83 1.04
C THR A 107 20.88 1.18 2.23
N SER A 108 20.55 1.61 3.45
CA SER A 108 21.20 1.15 4.68
C SER A 108 20.59 -0.13 5.27
N GLY A 109 19.36 -0.45 4.88
CA GLY A 109 18.54 -1.48 5.53
C GLY A 109 17.87 -1.02 6.84
N ASP A 110 18.11 0.22 7.29
CA ASP A 110 17.41 0.79 8.44
C ASP A 110 16.01 1.27 8.02
N TYR A 111 14.99 0.86 8.79
CA TYR A 111 13.60 1.22 8.52
C TYR A 111 13.34 2.74 8.67
N ARG A 112 14.13 3.43 9.49
CA ARG A 112 14.03 4.88 9.71
C ARG A 112 14.56 5.67 8.53
N GLU A 113 15.69 5.24 7.97
CA GLU A 113 16.20 5.79 6.71
C GLU A 113 15.23 5.50 5.58
N THR A 114 14.73 4.26 5.50
CA THR A 114 13.72 3.86 4.53
C THR A 114 12.44 4.69 4.62
N ALA A 115 11.99 5.08 5.82
CA ALA A 115 10.80 5.90 5.99
C ALA A 115 10.95 7.34 5.45
N VAL A 116 12.18 7.83 5.28
CA VAL A 116 12.46 9.19 4.80
C VAL A 116 12.92 9.21 3.35
N LEU A 117 13.77 8.25 2.98
CA LEU A 117 14.51 8.21 1.72
C LEU A 117 14.24 6.92 0.93
N GLY A 118 13.32 6.07 1.36
CA GLY A 118 13.05 4.81 0.68
C GLY A 118 12.59 5.00 -0.76
N SER A 119 12.95 4.03 -1.60
CA SER A 119 12.46 3.90 -2.97
C SER A 119 11.31 2.91 -3.05
N GLU A 120 10.33 3.17 -3.89
CA GLU A 120 9.05 2.47 -3.92
C GLU A 120 8.57 2.18 -5.33
N PHE A 121 7.42 1.51 -5.42
CA PHE A 121 6.50 1.70 -6.53
C PHE A 121 5.15 2.23 -6.02
N ALA A 122 4.44 2.95 -6.88
CA ALA A 122 3.11 3.48 -6.57
C ALA A 122 2.00 2.61 -7.16
N ALA A 123 0.89 2.49 -6.44
CA ALA A 123 -0.36 1.90 -6.92
C ALA A 123 -1.55 2.66 -6.33
N GLY A 124 -2.52 3.02 -7.16
CA GLY A 124 -3.63 3.84 -6.69
C GLY A 124 -4.48 4.40 -7.81
N ILE A 125 -5.03 5.60 -7.62
CA ILE A 125 -5.83 6.34 -8.59
C ILE A 125 -5.13 7.67 -8.85
N ASP A 126 -4.90 8.01 -10.12
CA ASP A 126 -4.40 9.33 -10.47
C ASP A 126 -5.50 10.41 -10.41
N PHE A 127 -5.14 11.68 -10.44
CA PHE A 127 -6.11 12.78 -10.32
C PHE A 127 -7.06 12.91 -11.52
N THR A 128 -6.89 12.10 -12.57
CA THR A 128 -7.88 11.97 -13.65
C THR A 128 -8.96 10.93 -13.34
N GLY A 129 -8.83 10.20 -12.23
CA GLY A 129 -9.73 9.11 -11.83
C GLY A 129 -9.31 7.75 -12.39
N ARG A 130 -8.12 7.60 -12.96
CA ARG A 130 -7.67 6.32 -13.54
C ARG A 130 -6.86 5.49 -12.54
N PRO A 131 -7.26 4.24 -12.29
CA PRO A 131 -6.48 3.31 -11.46
C PRO A 131 -5.17 2.91 -12.14
N PHE A 132 -4.12 2.58 -11.36
CA PHE A 132 -2.83 2.17 -11.89
C PHE A 132 -1.98 1.36 -10.91
N ILE A 133 -0.99 0.63 -11.43
CA ILE A 133 0.11 -0.03 -10.70
C ILE A 133 1.40 0.19 -11.48
N GLY A 134 2.34 0.97 -10.94
CA GLY A 134 3.52 1.42 -11.70
C GLY A 134 3.10 2.10 -13.00
N ASN A 135 3.63 1.62 -14.14
CA ASN A 135 3.25 2.12 -15.46
C ASN A 135 1.93 1.57 -16.02
N VAL A 136 1.36 0.52 -15.41
CA VAL A 136 0.16 -0.13 -15.94
C VAL A 136 -1.08 0.64 -15.47
N LYS A 137 -1.87 1.13 -16.42
CA LYS A 137 -3.14 1.82 -16.18
C LYS A 137 -4.30 0.84 -16.31
N GLY A 138 -5.36 1.06 -15.53
CA GLY A 138 -6.61 0.30 -15.63
C GLY A 138 -7.39 0.63 -16.90
N ASP A 139 -8.10 -0.38 -17.40
CA ASP A 139 -9.00 -0.24 -18.54
C ASP A 139 -10.31 0.47 -18.16
N GLY A 140 -11.00 0.98 -19.18
CA GLY A 140 -12.30 1.63 -19.05
C GLY A 140 -12.23 3.13 -18.73
N PRO A 141 -13.39 3.79 -18.58
CA PRO A 141 -13.43 5.21 -18.31
C PRO A 141 -12.95 5.51 -16.88
N PRO A 142 -12.40 6.71 -16.63
CA PRO A 142 -12.02 7.12 -15.28
C PRO A 142 -13.21 7.10 -14.31
N LEU A 143 -12.89 6.98 -13.02
CA LEU A 143 -13.87 7.12 -11.95
C LEU A 143 -14.35 8.58 -11.87
N PRO A 144 -15.63 8.81 -11.56
CA PRO A 144 -16.11 10.16 -11.33
C PRO A 144 -15.45 10.77 -10.09
N LEU A 145 -15.10 12.05 -10.18
CA LEU A 145 -14.64 12.85 -9.06
C LEU A 145 -15.82 13.63 -8.44
N PRO A 146 -15.77 13.96 -7.14
CA PRO A 146 -14.74 13.59 -6.17
C PRO A 146 -14.77 12.11 -5.79
N LEU A 147 -13.61 11.53 -5.44
CA LEU A 147 -13.55 10.17 -4.90
C LEU A 147 -14.18 10.14 -3.50
N ARG A 148 -15.23 9.34 -3.29
CA ARG A 148 -15.99 9.26 -2.03
C ARG A 148 -16.20 7.80 -1.64
N GLY A 149 -15.78 7.42 -0.43
CA GLY A 149 -15.93 6.05 0.08
C GLY A 149 -15.30 5.01 -0.85
N ILE A 150 -14.14 5.31 -1.41
CA ILE A 150 -13.43 4.41 -2.31
C ILE A 150 -12.53 3.50 -1.49
N VAL A 151 -12.68 2.20 -1.68
CA VAL A 151 -11.79 1.20 -1.08
C VAL A 151 -10.77 0.79 -2.12
N LEU A 152 -9.48 0.90 -1.76
CA LEU A 152 -8.37 0.35 -2.52
C LEU A 152 -7.88 -0.91 -1.84
N GLU A 153 -7.71 -1.98 -2.63
CA GLU A 153 -7.13 -3.24 -2.16
C GLU A 153 -6.04 -3.68 -3.14
N LEU A 154 -4.78 -3.62 -2.72
CA LEU A 154 -3.61 -4.09 -3.46
C LEU A 154 -3.25 -5.49 -2.99
N LYS A 155 -3.31 -6.45 -3.90
CA LYS A 155 -2.94 -7.85 -3.68
C LYS A 155 -1.66 -8.18 -4.42
N GLY A 156 -0.81 -8.99 -3.80
CA GLY A 156 0.32 -9.63 -4.48
C GLY A 156 0.27 -11.13 -4.29
N GLU A 157 0.26 -11.86 -5.40
CA GLU A 157 0.25 -13.32 -5.45
C GLU A 157 1.53 -13.80 -6.16
N PRO A 158 2.30 -14.73 -5.57
CA PRO A 158 3.46 -15.28 -6.26
C PRO A 158 3.00 -16.05 -7.49
N VAL A 159 3.71 -15.88 -8.60
CA VAL A 159 3.57 -16.73 -9.79
C VAL A 159 4.83 -17.58 -9.97
N ASP A 160 4.85 -18.44 -11.00
CA ASP A 160 6.04 -19.22 -11.31
C ASP A 160 7.25 -18.31 -11.64
N GLY A 161 8.45 -18.77 -11.25
CA GLY A 161 9.68 -17.98 -11.38
C GLY A 161 9.82 -16.87 -10.33
N GLU A 162 10.39 -15.75 -10.74
CA GLU A 162 10.76 -14.60 -9.90
C GLU A 162 9.73 -13.47 -9.93
N ASN A 163 8.52 -13.75 -10.41
CA ASN A 163 7.49 -12.73 -10.59
C ASN A 163 6.32 -12.89 -9.63
N TYR A 164 5.57 -11.81 -9.52
CA TYR A 164 4.33 -11.69 -8.80
C TYR A 164 3.26 -11.11 -9.70
N LYS A 165 2.04 -11.59 -9.53
CA LYS A 165 0.85 -10.92 -10.03
C LYS A 165 0.40 -9.91 -8.98
N LEU A 166 0.43 -8.62 -9.34
CA LEU A 166 -0.16 -7.56 -8.54
C LEU A 166 -1.55 -7.25 -9.08
N THR A 167 -2.53 -7.12 -8.19
CA THR A 167 -3.89 -6.71 -8.55
C THR A 167 -4.33 -5.58 -7.62
N LEU A 168 -4.67 -4.43 -8.19
CA LEU A 168 -5.31 -3.32 -7.49
C LEU A 168 -6.80 -3.38 -7.79
N LEU A 169 -7.60 -3.62 -6.77
CA LEU A 169 -9.06 -3.52 -6.84
C LEU A 169 -9.49 -2.15 -6.34
N VAL A 170 -10.34 -1.49 -7.12
CA VAL A 170 -11.06 -0.28 -6.70
C VAL A 170 -12.51 -0.67 -6.46
N GLN A 171 -12.98 -0.47 -5.24
CA GLN A 171 -14.32 -0.84 -4.81
C GLN A 171 -15.06 0.38 -4.26
N ASP A 172 -16.39 0.35 -4.30
CA ASP A 172 -17.18 1.24 -3.45
C ASP A 172 -17.26 0.70 -2.02
N ALA A 173 -17.84 1.48 -1.11
CA ALA A 173 -18.01 1.10 0.30
C ALA A 173 -18.87 -0.16 0.52
N THR A 174 -19.59 -0.65 -0.49
CA THR A 174 -20.37 -1.91 -0.40
C THR A 174 -19.54 -3.14 -0.80
N GLY A 175 -18.30 -2.94 -1.25
CA GLY A 175 -17.43 -3.99 -1.77
C GLY A 175 -17.63 -4.29 -3.25
N LYS A 176 -18.49 -3.53 -3.95
CA LYS A 176 -18.65 -3.71 -5.40
C LYS A 176 -17.41 -3.21 -6.11
N ILE A 177 -16.81 -4.09 -6.92
CA ILE A 177 -15.66 -3.74 -7.77
C ILE A 177 -16.11 -2.74 -8.83
N LEU A 178 -15.53 -1.55 -8.80
CA LEU A 178 -15.71 -0.49 -9.79
C LEU A 178 -14.70 -0.65 -10.93
N ARG A 179 -13.44 -0.91 -10.58
CA ARG A 179 -12.32 -1.09 -11.51
C ARG A 179 -11.30 -2.08 -10.95
N ASN A 180 -10.46 -2.63 -11.82
CA ASN A 180 -9.28 -3.36 -11.41
C ASN A 180 -8.11 -3.07 -12.36
N VAL A 181 -6.89 -3.23 -11.86
CA VAL A 181 -5.66 -3.21 -12.64
C VAL A 181 -4.85 -4.42 -12.25
N THR A 182 -4.22 -5.08 -13.22
CA THR A 182 -3.28 -6.17 -12.96
C THR A 182 -1.95 -5.85 -13.60
N ALA A 183 -0.85 -6.06 -12.88
CA ALA A 183 0.51 -5.90 -13.38
C ALA A 183 1.37 -7.10 -12.97
N SER A 184 2.37 -7.43 -13.78
CA SER A 184 3.45 -8.33 -13.39
C SER A 184 4.54 -7.52 -12.68
N ALA A 185 5.04 -8.03 -11.56
CA ALA A 185 6.12 -7.41 -10.82
C ALA A 185 7.24 -8.41 -10.52
N HIS A 186 8.48 -8.05 -10.84
CA HIS A 186 9.65 -8.78 -10.39
C HIS A 186 9.73 -8.75 -8.86
N GLN A 187 10.05 -9.89 -8.24
CA GLN A 187 10.02 -10.06 -6.77
C GLN A 187 10.88 -9.05 -6.02
N SER A 188 11.93 -8.48 -6.64
CA SER A 188 12.78 -7.47 -6.02
C SER A 188 12.08 -6.12 -5.76
N TRP A 189 10.88 -5.91 -6.30
CA TRP A 189 10.07 -4.72 -6.00
C TRP A 189 9.31 -4.83 -4.69
N LEU A 190 9.05 -6.03 -4.16
CA LEU A 190 8.09 -6.21 -3.07
C LEU A 190 8.65 -5.98 -1.66
N PRO A 191 9.87 -6.42 -1.31
CA PRO A 191 10.35 -6.30 0.06
C PRO A 191 10.48 -4.84 0.50
N GLY A 192 9.94 -4.51 1.67
CA GLY A 192 10.03 -3.16 2.24
C GLY A 192 8.78 -2.70 2.96
N LEU A 193 8.81 -1.45 3.41
CA LEU A 193 7.68 -0.80 4.09
C LEU A 193 6.57 -0.47 3.07
N ILE A 194 5.39 -0.17 3.60
CA ILE A 194 4.25 0.35 2.83
C ILE A 194 3.86 1.71 3.40
N SER A 195 3.42 2.63 2.55
CA SER A 195 2.82 3.90 2.95
C SER A 195 1.45 4.09 2.30
N MET A 196 0.60 4.88 2.96
CA MET A 196 -0.51 5.56 2.30
C MET A 196 -0.02 6.91 1.78
N THR A 197 -0.51 7.34 0.61
CA THR A 197 0.02 8.53 -0.07
C THR A 197 -1.06 9.36 -0.76
N ALA A 198 -0.84 10.68 -0.76
CA ALA A 198 -1.59 11.69 -1.51
C ALA A 198 -0.60 12.70 -2.10
N SER A 199 -0.14 12.47 -3.33
CA SER A 199 0.83 13.33 -3.99
C SER A 199 0.15 14.21 -5.02
N SER A 200 0.43 15.52 -5.06
CA SER A 200 0.01 16.39 -6.17
C SER A 200 0.90 16.28 -7.41
N GLN A 201 2.01 15.55 -7.31
CA GLN A 201 2.90 15.21 -8.40
C GLN A 201 2.64 13.79 -8.89
N ALA A 202 2.89 13.55 -10.18
CA ALA A 202 2.74 12.24 -10.79
C ALA A 202 3.59 11.18 -10.09
N ALA A 203 3.06 9.96 -10.05
CA ALA A 203 3.82 8.79 -9.65
C ALA A 203 5.02 8.60 -10.59
N PRO A 204 6.22 8.27 -10.08
CA PRO A 204 7.36 7.93 -10.91
C PRO A 204 7.01 6.78 -11.86
N PRO A 205 7.31 6.92 -13.17
CA PRO A 205 7.17 5.81 -14.10
C PRO A 205 8.01 4.62 -13.63
N THR A 206 7.35 3.50 -13.39
CA THR A 206 7.98 2.30 -12.82
C THR A 206 7.62 1.07 -13.66
N ASP A 207 8.63 0.50 -14.33
CA ASP A 207 8.51 -0.80 -14.98
C ASP A 207 8.72 -1.91 -13.94
N LEU A 208 7.61 -2.44 -13.45
CA LEU A 208 7.61 -3.48 -12.44
C LEU A 208 8.04 -4.84 -13.00
N ALA A 209 7.92 -5.08 -14.31
CA ALA A 209 8.30 -6.35 -14.91
C ALA A 209 9.82 -6.57 -14.91
N ALA A 210 10.59 -5.47 -14.96
CA ALA A 210 12.04 -5.51 -14.82
C ALA A 210 12.46 -5.59 -13.34
N PRO A 211 13.63 -6.18 -13.03
CA PRO A 211 14.20 -6.09 -11.69
C PRO A 211 14.37 -4.64 -11.23
N ARG A 212 14.07 -4.38 -9.96
CA ARG A 212 14.30 -3.08 -9.33
C ARG A 212 15.72 -2.56 -9.60
N PRO A 213 15.88 -1.34 -10.14
CA PRO A 213 17.19 -0.77 -10.42
C PRO A 213 17.97 -0.43 -9.14
N LEU A 214 19.27 -0.24 -9.29
CA LEU A 214 20.14 0.27 -8.22
C LEU A 214 20.06 1.79 -8.19
N GLY A 215 19.52 2.34 -7.11
CA GLY A 215 19.35 3.78 -6.92
C GLY A 215 17.92 4.24 -7.15
N PHE A 216 17.62 5.43 -6.63
CA PHE A 216 16.29 6.04 -6.72
C PHE A 216 16.42 7.54 -6.83
N VAL A 217 15.38 8.15 -7.40
CA VAL A 217 15.25 9.60 -7.44
C VAL A 217 14.28 9.99 -6.32
N PRO A 218 14.71 10.76 -5.32
CA PRO A 218 13.80 11.26 -4.29
C PRO A 218 12.66 12.04 -4.93
N LEU A 219 11.43 11.76 -4.50
CA LEU A 219 10.28 12.56 -4.92
C LEU A 219 10.30 13.92 -4.23
N SER A 220 9.99 14.97 -5.00
CA SER A 220 9.93 16.33 -4.48
C SER A 220 8.79 16.47 -3.46
N GLN A 221 9.07 17.08 -2.32
CA GLN A 221 8.08 17.36 -1.28
C GLN A 221 7.55 18.80 -1.35
N LYS A 222 7.79 19.51 -2.46
CA LYS A 222 7.33 20.89 -2.63
C LYS A 222 5.80 20.99 -2.45
N ARG A 223 5.37 21.98 -1.67
CA ARG A 223 3.95 22.31 -1.51
C ARG A 223 3.46 23.03 -2.76
N GLU A 224 2.73 22.31 -3.61
CA GLU A 224 2.11 22.79 -4.84
C GLU A 224 0.93 21.90 -5.23
N GLY A 225 0.08 22.37 -6.15
CA GLY A 225 -1.13 21.66 -6.55
C GLY A 225 -2.20 21.59 -5.45
N GLU A 226 -3.23 20.79 -5.68
CA GLU A 226 -4.30 20.52 -4.71
C GLU A 226 -4.69 19.04 -4.77
N GLY A 227 -4.64 18.37 -3.62
CA GLY A 227 -4.87 16.93 -3.54
C GLY A 227 -4.92 16.47 -2.10
N ARG A 228 -5.92 16.92 -1.35
CA ARG A 228 -6.17 16.49 0.03
C ARG A 228 -7.12 15.31 0.07
N PHE A 229 -6.72 14.31 0.84
CA PHE A 229 -7.42 13.06 1.02
C PHE A 229 -7.43 12.66 2.49
N GLY A 230 -8.50 11.98 2.88
CA GLY A 230 -8.62 11.26 4.14
C GLY A 230 -8.43 9.77 3.90
N PHE A 231 -7.80 9.08 4.86
CA PHE A 231 -7.54 7.65 4.84
C PHE A 231 -8.03 7.00 6.14
N SER A 232 -8.70 5.86 6.01
CA SER A 232 -9.17 5.05 7.14
C SER A 232 -9.18 3.57 6.77
N GLU A 233 -9.52 2.70 7.72
CA GLU A 233 -9.61 1.25 7.50
C GLU A 233 -8.35 0.65 6.86
N LEU A 234 -7.16 1.17 7.23
CA LEU A 234 -5.90 0.59 6.79
C LEU A 234 -5.79 -0.83 7.37
N GLU A 235 -5.45 -1.79 6.51
CA GLU A 235 -5.15 -3.15 6.88
C GLU A 235 -4.01 -3.68 6.02
N LEU A 236 -3.05 -4.37 6.64
CA LEU A 236 -2.14 -5.27 5.94
C LEU A 236 -2.38 -6.70 6.43
N SER A 237 -2.39 -7.65 5.53
CA SER A 237 -2.56 -9.06 5.87
C SER A 237 -1.88 -10.00 4.87
N GLY A 238 -1.75 -11.26 5.26
CA GLY A 238 -1.17 -12.32 4.44
C GLY A 238 0.20 -12.78 4.94
N THR A 239 0.62 -13.95 4.49
CA THR A 239 1.83 -14.63 5.00
C THR A 239 3.14 -13.97 4.59
N LYS A 240 3.14 -13.04 3.62
CA LYS A 240 4.32 -12.23 3.28
C LYS A 240 4.47 -11.01 4.20
N ILE A 241 3.49 -10.71 5.05
CA ILE A 241 3.58 -9.61 6.01
C ILE A 241 4.31 -10.07 7.25
N LYS A 242 5.18 -9.22 7.79
CA LYS A 242 5.82 -9.42 9.09
C LYS A 242 5.59 -8.24 9.99
N LEU A 243 5.17 -8.49 11.23
CA LEU A 243 5.00 -7.47 12.26
C LEU A 243 6.31 -7.19 13.01
N HIS A 244 6.49 -5.92 13.36
CA HIS A 244 7.64 -5.36 14.06
C HIS A 244 7.22 -4.41 15.20
N PRO A 245 6.54 -4.93 16.25
CA PRO A 245 6.06 -4.10 17.35
C PRO A 245 7.18 -3.38 18.11
N GLU A 246 8.42 -3.86 18.02
CA GLU A 246 9.62 -3.25 18.61
C GLU A 246 10.06 -1.94 17.94
N ARG A 247 9.51 -1.61 16.76
CA ARG A 247 9.81 -0.37 16.02
C ARG A 247 8.94 0.82 16.45
N ALA A 248 7.96 0.57 17.32
CA ALA A 248 6.98 1.54 17.80
C ALA A 248 7.49 2.38 18.98
#